data_AF-A0A3B8NEJ9-F1
#
_entry.id   AF-A0A3B8NEJ9-F1
#
_cell.length_a   1.000
_cell.length_b   1.000
_cell.length_c   1.000
_cell.angle_alpha   90.00
_cell.angle_beta   90.00
_cell.angle_gamma   90.00
#
_symmetry.space_group_name_H-M   'P 1'
#
loop_
_entity.id
_entity.type
_entity.pdbx_description
1 polymer ?
#
loop_
_entity_poly.entity_id
_entity_poly.type
_entity_poly.pdbx_seq_one_letter_code
_entity_poly.pdbx_strand_id
1 'polypeptide(L)'
;SGNRAAYGMMHAPISAMIRSSSPLEAAQWASQLNEGPIRDQAIGRAADHYARKDLEAAKDWAESVSSSDGSERAIGAVTRNWASREPEAALDWVSGLPEGQAQQSGTWAALNGWAGKDPSAASDYLANMPDSEIRNAAISGFSDRLVWENPQAAMTWANSITSDEMRNEVLARVGRSWARKDPKAALNWAQETPGIPSTIQEQIDKANRNKPKN
;
A
#
# COMPACT_ATOMS: atom_id res chain seq x y z
N SER A 1 -9.91 -35.67 -19.37
CA SER A 1 -10.93 -34.93 -18.61
C SER A 1 -10.47 -33.53 -18.15
N GLY A 2 -9.18 -33.18 -18.15
CA GLY A 2 -8.69 -31.87 -17.64
C GLY A 2 -9.05 -30.61 -18.44
N ASN A 3 -9.45 -30.74 -19.72
CA ASN A 3 -9.61 -29.56 -20.59
C ASN A 3 -10.97 -28.84 -20.44
N ARG A 4 -12.01 -29.51 -19.91
CA ARG A 4 -13.31 -28.88 -19.64
C ARG A 4 -13.31 -28.02 -18.38
N ALA A 5 -12.48 -28.38 -17.40
CA ALA A 5 -12.25 -27.56 -16.21
C ALA A 5 -11.53 -26.26 -16.62
N ALA A 6 -10.43 -26.37 -17.38
CA ALA A 6 -9.70 -25.22 -17.92
C ALA A 6 -10.56 -24.27 -18.81
N TYR A 7 -11.47 -24.82 -19.62
CA TYR A 7 -12.37 -23.99 -20.45
C TYR A 7 -13.50 -23.31 -19.65
N GLY A 8 -14.03 -23.97 -18.60
CA GLY A 8 -14.95 -23.34 -17.65
C GLY A 8 -14.27 -22.31 -16.74
N MET A 9 -12.96 -22.43 -16.55
CA MET A 9 -12.12 -21.55 -15.73
C MET A 9 -11.80 -20.19 -16.36
N MET A 10 -11.87 -20.04 -17.69
CA MET A 10 -11.63 -18.73 -18.35
C MET A 10 -12.74 -17.69 -18.11
N HIS A 11 -13.95 -18.12 -17.73
CA HIS A 11 -15.12 -17.23 -17.62
C HIS A 11 -15.75 -17.18 -16.22
N ALA A 12 -15.20 -17.87 -15.23
CA ALA A 12 -15.67 -17.76 -13.85
C ALA A 12 -15.26 -16.38 -13.29
N PRO A 13 -16.15 -15.63 -12.62
CA PRO A 13 -15.74 -14.42 -11.91
C PRO A 13 -14.68 -14.82 -10.88
N ILE A 14 -13.54 -14.12 -10.84
CA ILE A 14 -12.37 -14.39 -9.98
C ILE A 14 -12.77 -14.83 -8.55
N SER A 15 -13.83 -14.23 -8.00
CA SER A 15 -14.36 -14.52 -6.67
C SER A 15 -15.04 -15.88 -6.51
N ALA A 16 -15.61 -16.48 -7.56
CA ALA A 16 -16.22 -17.80 -7.51
C ALA A 16 -15.15 -18.88 -7.39
N MET A 17 -14.08 -18.77 -8.17
CA MET A 17 -12.97 -19.72 -8.16
C MET A 17 -12.24 -19.71 -6.80
N ILE A 18 -11.92 -18.52 -6.27
CA ILE A 18 -11.29 -18.38 -4.94
C ILE A 18 -12.14 -19.00 -3.82
N ARG A 19 -13.47 -19.04 -3.97
CA ARG A 19 -14.37 -19.64 -2.98
C ARG A 19 -14.53 -21.15 -3.13
N SER A 20 -14.33 -21.70 -4.33
CA SER A 20 -14.61 -23.10 -4.63
C SER A 20 -13.38 -23.99 -4.77
N SER A 21 -12.19 -23.41 -4.96
CA SER A 21 -10.93 -24.12 -5.16
C SER A 21 -10.03 -24.04 -3.93
N SER A 22 -9.06 -24.96 -3.82
CA SER A 22 -8.01 -24.81 -2.82
C SER A 22 -7.17 -23.55 -3.09
N PRO A 23 -6.52 -22.97 -2.07
CA PRO A 23 -5.69 -21.78 -2.26
C PRO A 23 -4.57 -21.97 -3.29
N LEU A 24 -3.97 -23.17 -3.35
CA LEU A 24 -2.94 -23.52 -4.33
C LEU A 24 -3.50 -23.56 -5.76
N GLU A 25 -4.65 -24.20 -5.96
CA GLU A 25 -5.31 -24.23 -7.28
C GLU A 25 -5.68 -22.81 -7.74
N ALA A 26 -6.11 -21.96 -6.81
CA ALA A 26 -6.44 -20.58 -7.09
C ALA A 26 -5.22 -19.75 -7.51
N ALA A 27 -4.11 -19.94 -6.80
CA ALA A 27 -2.81 -19.37 -7.12
C ALA A 27 -2.29 -19.82 -8.49
N GLN A 28 -2.31 -21.13 -8.77
CA GLN A 28 -1.85 -21.70 -10.04
C GLN A 28 -2.68 -21.19 -11.22
N TRP A 29 -4.01 -21.14 -11.09
CA TRP A 29 -4.88 -20.59 -12.11
C TRP A 29 -4.56 -19.11 -12.38
N ALA A 30 -4.41 -18.31 -11.33
CA ALA A 30 -4.10 -16.88 -11.47
C ALA A 30 -2.79 -16.66 -12.24
N SER A 31 -1.77 -17.48 -11.98
CA SER A 31 -0.48 -17.40 -12.68
C SER A 31 -0.55 -17.76 -14.17
N GLN A 32 -1.55 -18.54 -14.60
CA GLN A 32 -1.75 -18.98 -15.99
C GLN A 32 -2.52 -17.98 -16.85
N LEU A 33 -3.12 -16.95 -16.25
CA LEU A 33 -3.81 -15.91 -17.02
C LEU A 33 -2.81 -15.10 -17.86
N ASN A 34 -3.27 -14.58 -18.99
CA ASN A 34 -2.49 -13.65 -19.81
C ASN A 34 -2.15 -12.40 -19.00
N GLU A 35 -0.94 -11.86 -19.22
CA GLU A 35 -0.49 -10.64 -18.55
C GLU A 35 -1.47 -9.49 -18.74
N GLY A 36 -1.67 -8.73 -17.66
CA GLY A 36 -2.56 -7.58 -17.63
C GLY A 36 -3.46 -7.54 -16.39
N PRO A 37 -4.34 -6.52 -16.31
CA PRO A 37 -5.01 -6.16 -15.06
C PRO A 37 -5.86 -7.26 -14.42
N ILE A 38 -6.40 -8.17 -15.23
CA ILE A 38 -7.21 -9.30 -14.75
C ILE A 38 -6.34 -10.33 -14.02
N ARG A 39 -5.17 -10.65 -14.58
CA ARG A 39 -4.18 -11.53 -13.97
C ARG A 39 -3.72 -10.95 -12.64
N ASP A 40 -3.39 -9.68 -12.61
CA ASP A 40 -2.88 -9.02 -11.40
C ASP A 40 -3.94 -8.99 -10.29
N GLN A 41 -5.20 -8.74 -10.65
CA GLN A 41 -6.30 -8.84 -9.68
C GLN A 41 -6.51 -10.27 -9.18
N ALA A 42 -6.39 -11.27 -10.05
CA ALA A 42 -6.50 -12.67 -9.68
C ALA A 42 -5.36 -13.09 -8.73
N ILE A 43 -4.11 -12.73 -9.04
CA ILE A 43 -2.93 -13.02 -8.23
C ILE A 43 -3.10 -12.41 -6.84
N GLY A 44 -3.43 -11.12 -6.74
CA GLY A 44 -3.56 -10.46 -5.44
C GLY A 44 -4.67 -11.06 -4.56
N ARG A 45 -5.80 -11.48 -5.16
CA ARG A 45 -6.89 -12.11 -4.40
C ARG A 45 -6.58 -13.56 -4.01
N ALA A 46 -5.90 -14.30 -4.88
CA ALA A 46 -5.43 -15.66 -4.57
C ALA A 46 -4.40 -15.61 -3.43
N ALA A 47 -3.45 -14.68 -3.50
CA ALA A 47 -2.45 -14.41 -2.46
C ALA A 47 -3.08 -14.15 -1.08
N ASP A 48 -4.03 -13.21 -1.00
CA ASP A 48 -4.72 -12.91 0.26
C ASP A 48 -5.48 -14.12 0.80
N HIS A 49 -6.14 -14.90 -0.07
CA HIS A 49 -6.85 -16.10 0.36
C HIS A 49 -5.88 -17.18 0.86
N TYR A 50 -4.75 -17.37 0.17
CA TYR A 50 -3.72 -18.33 0.52
C TYR A 50 -3.10 -17.99 1.87
N ALA A 51 -2.65 -16.75 2.05
CA ALA A 51 -2.05 -16.29 3.30
C ALA A 51 -2.96 -16.49 4.53
N ARG A 52 -4.29 -16.37 4.36
CA ARG A 52 -5.26 -16.63 5.45
C ARG A 52 -5.34 -18.10 5.87
N LYS A 53 -5.02 -19.02 4.96
CA LYS A 53 -5.17 -20.47 5.14
C LYS A 53 -3.84 -21.13 5.49
N ASP A 54 -2.78 -20.74 4.82
CA ASP A 54 -1.44 -21.27 4.94
C ASP A 54 -0.44 -20.18 4.53
N LEU A 55 0.14 -19.53 5.54
CA LEU A 55 1.05 -18.41 5.34
C LEU A 55 2.37 -18.84 4.71
N GLU A 56 2.94 -19.96 5.16
CA GLU A 56 4.25 -20.42 4.66
C GLU A 56 4.16 -20.82 3.19
N ALA A 57 3.13 -21.59 2.82
CA ALA A 57 2.94 -21.95 1.42
C ALA A 57 2.59 -20.73 0.53
N ALA A 58 1.93 -19.72 1.10
CA ALA A 58 1.65 -18.48 0.38
C ALA A 58 2.92 -17.63 0.14
N LYS A 59 3.85 -17.58 1.10
CA LYS A 59 5.16 -16.93 0.96
C LYS A 59 5.97 -17.60 -0.15
N ASP A 60 6.11 -18.93 -0.08
CA ASP A 60 6.81 -19.73 -1.10
C ASP A 60 6.23 -19.49 -2.50
N TRP A 61 4.90 -19.49 -2.61
CA TRP A 61 4.25 -19.22 -3.89
C TRP A 61 4.50 -17.79 -4.38
N ALA A 62 4.38 -16.78 -3.51
CA ALA A 62 4.57 -15.38 -3.89
C ALA A 62 5.99 -15.09 -4.39
N GLU A 63 7.00 -15.73 -3.80
CA GLU A 63 8.40 -15.67 -4.25
C GLU A 63 8.64 -16.45 -5.56
N SER A 64 7.86 -17.51 -5.82
CA SER A 64 7.99 -18.32 -7.04
C SER A 64 7.38 -17.68 -8.30
N VAL A 65 6.60 -16.60 -8.17
CA VAL A 65 5.95 -15.94 -9.30
C VAL A 65 7.01 -15.27 -10.18
N SER A 66 7.22 -15.81 -11.38
CA SER A 66 8.32 -15.44 -12.28
C SER A 66 8.21 -14.04 -12.92
N SER A 67 7.02 -13.45 -12.97
CA SER A 67 6.83 -12.08 -13.47
C SER A 67 6.97 -11.09 -12.32
N SER A 68 7.80 -10.04 -12.49
CA SER A 68 8.03 -9.00 -11.48
C SER A 68 6.73 -8.40 -10.94
N ASP A 69 5.79 -8.07 -11.83
CA ASP A 69 4.52 -7.43 -11.47
C ASP A 69 3.61 -8.39 -10.69
N GLY A 70 3.59 -9.67 -11.10
CA GLY A 70 2.85 -10.71 -10.41
C GLY A 70 3.44 -11.02 -9.02
N SER A 71 4.77 -11.06 -8.90
CA SER A 71 5.45 -11.26 -7.63
C SER A 71 5.19 -10.10 -6.68
N GLU A 72 5.34 -8.85 -7.15
CA GLU A 72 5.03 -7.65 -6.38
C GLU A 72 3.60 -7.70 -5.83
N ARG A 73 2.65 -8.05 -6.69
CA ARG A 73 1.23 -8.14 -6.33
C ARG A 73 0.95 -9.22 -5.29
N ALA A 74 1.56 -10.40 -5.45
CA ALA A 74 1.40 -11.53 -4.54
C ALA A 74 2.01 -11.19 -3.18
N ILE A 75 3.26 -10.73 -3.17
CA ILE A 75 4.00 -10.34 -1.96
C ILE A 75 3.22 -9.28 -1.20
N GLY A 76 2.84 -8.17 -1.85
CA GLY A 76 2.10 -7.10 -1.18
C GLY A 76 0.76 -7.57 -0.58
N ALA A 77 0.08 -8.54 -1.19
CA ALA A 77 -1.15 -9.10 -0.64
C ALA A 77 -0.89 -10.04 0.55
N VAL A 78 0.10 -10.93 0.47
CA VAL A 78 0.52 -11.79 1.59
C VAL A 78 0.97 -10.93 2.77
N THR A 79 1.85 -9.95 2.53
CA THR A 79 2.40 -9.09 3.57
C THR A 79 1.32 -8.26 4.27
N ARG A 80 0.40 -7.65 3.51
CA ARG A 80 -0.72 -6.89 4.11
C ARG A 80 -1.58 -7.75 5.02
N ASN A 81 -1.87 -8.99 4.58
CA ASN A 81 -2.67 -9.91 5.37
C ASN A 81 -1.95 -10.27 6.67
N TRP A 82 -0.69 -10.68 6.56
CA TRP A 82 0.12 -11.11 7.69
C TRP A 82 0.36 -9.97 8.69
N ALA A 83 0.64 -8.77 8.21
CA ALA A 83 0.91 -7.60 9.05
C ALA A 83 -0.28 -7.17 9.92
N SER A 84 -1.50 -7.61 9.61
CA SER A 84 -2.66 -7.40 10.48
C SER A 84 -2.57 -8.16 11.83
N ARG A 85 -1.72 -9.18 11.89
CA ARG A 85 -1.52 -10.06 13.06
C ARG A 85 -0.12 -9.90 13.63
N GLU A 86 0.90 -9.97 12.78
CA GLU A 86 2.31 -10.00 13.13
C GLU A 86 3.10 -9.04 12.22
N PRO A 87 2.96 -7.72 12.41
CA PRO A 87 3.52 -6.71 11.53
C PRO A 87 5.05 -6.74 11.45
N GLU A 88 5.73 -6.95 12.57
CA GLU A 88 7.20 -7.04 12.61
C GLU A 88 7.70 -8.25 11.83
N ALA A 89 7.10 -9.43 12.02
CA ALA A 89 7.49 -10.63 11.27
C ALA A 89 7.23 -10.47 9.75
N ALA A 90 6.13 -9.80 9.39
CA ALA A 90 5.84 -9.47 7.99
C ALA A 90 6.86 -8.49 7.39
N LEU A 91 7.35 -7.54 8.19
CA LEU A 91 8.40 -6.59 7.81
C LEU A 91 9.76 -7.27 7.68
N ASP A 92 10.09 -8.17 8.61
CA ASP A 92 11.32 -8.96 8.56
C ASP A 92 11.38 -9.79 7.28
N TRP A 93 10.28 -10.47 6.93
CA TRP A 93 10.21 -11.25 5.69
C TRP A 93 10.44 -10.39 4.45
N VAL A 94 9.73 -9.26 4.31
CA VAL A 94 9.89 -8.42 3.10
C VAL A 94 11.26 -7.75 3.05
N SER A 95 11.88 -7.45 4.20
CA SER A 95 13.25 -6.94 4.25
C SER A 95 14.29 -7.96 3.77
N GLY A 96 13.99 -9.26 3.88
CA GLY A 96 14.84 -10.35 3.40
C GLY A 96 14.72 -10.64 1.90
N LEU A 97 13.74 -10.04 1.21
CA LEU A 97 13.57 -10.19 -0.23
C LEU A 97 14.68 -9.46 -1.02
N PRO A 98 14.99 -9.87 -2.26
CA PRO A 98 15.88 -9.12 -3.13
C PRO A 98 15.45 -7.66 -3.28
N GLU A 99 16.42 -6.75 -3.29
CA GLU A 99 16.14 -5.32 -3.49
C GLU A 99 15.40 -5.10 -4.81
N GLY A 100 14.29 -4.36 -4.75
CA GLY A 100 13.46 -4.06 -5.91
C GLY A 100 12.02 -3.74 -5.55
N GLN A 101 11.16 -3.72 -6.57
CA GLN A 101 9.75 -3.33 -6.44
C GLN A 101 8.97 -4.23 -5.49
N ALA A 102 9.23 -5.54 -5.50
CA ALA A 102 8.59 -6.50 -4.60
C ALA A 102 8.84 -6.18 -3.12
N GLN A 103 10.10 -5.91 -2.73
CA GLN A 103 10.47 -5.50 -1.38
C GLN A 103 9.82 -4.16 -1.00
N GLN A 104 9.85 -3.17 -1.91
CA GLN A 104 9.24 -1.86 -1.69
C GLN A 104 7.72 -1.97 -1.46
N SER A 105 7.03 -2.67 -2.34
CA SER A 105 5.58 -2.89 -2.29
C SER A 105 5.17 -3.72 -1.07
N GLY A 106 5.95 -4.74 -0.72
CA GLY A 106 5.78 -5.53 0.50
C GLY A 106 5.91 -4.68 1.76
N THR A 107 6.99 -3.88 1.87
CA THR A 107 7.22 -2.99 3.03
C THR A 107 6.09 -1.98 3.18
N TRP A 108 5.70 -1.33 2.07
CA TRP A 108 4.56 -0.42 2.06
C TRP A 108 3.27 -1.11 2.50
N ALA A 109 3.00 -2.31 1.99
CA ALA A 109 1.81 -3.08 2.33
C ALA A 109 1.78 -3.50 3.81
N ALA A 110 2.93 -3.87 4.39
CA ALA A 110 3.07 -4.20 5.79
C ALA A 110 2.71 -2.99 6.68
N LEU A 111 3.35 -1.85 6.43
CA LEU A 111 3.18 -0.64 7.23
C LEU A 111 1.79 -0.05 7.08
N ASN A 112 1.19 -0.11 5.89
CA ASN A 112 -0.19 0.30 5.68
C ASN A 112 -1.18 -0.62 6.43
N GLY A 113 -0.92 -1.94 6.45
CA GLY A 113 -1.70 -2.90 7.22
C GLY A 113 -1.57 -2.68 8.73
N TRP A 114 -0.35 -2.47 9.21
CA TRP A 114 -0.06 -2.19 10.62
C TRP A 114 -0.72 -0.88 11.08
N ALA A 115 -0.52 0.21 10.34
CA ALA A 115 -1.16 1.50 10.61
C ALA A 115 -2.69 1.43 10.54
N GLY A 116 -3.23 0.41 9.85
CA GLY A 116 -4.63 0.03 9.86
C GLY A 116 -5.21 -0.22 11.25
N LYS A 117 -4.38 -0.82 12.12
CA LYS A 117 -4.77 -1.39 13.41
C LYS A 117 -4.13 -0.65 14.58
N ASP A 118 -2.86 -0.28 14.43
CA ASP A 118 -2.07 0.43 15.42
C ASP A 118 -1.20 1.49 14.73
N PRO A 119 -1.76 2.68 14.45
CA PRO A 119 -1.01 3.76 13.82
C PRO A 119 0.14 4.28 14.68
N SER A 120 0.07 4.13 16.01
CA SER A 120 1.15 4.58 16.91
C SER A 120 2.37 3.68 16.72
N ALA A 121 2.21 2.37 16.88
CA ALA A 121 3.32 1.42 16.75
C ALA A 121 3.91 1.42 15.34
N ALA A 122 3.07 1.53 14.30
CA ALA A 122 3.55 1.68 12.92
C ALA A 122 4.38 2.96 12.71
N SER A 123 4.00 4.07 13.36
CA SER A 123 4.73 5.33 13.30
C SER A 123 6.06 5.26 14.06
N ASP A 124 6.12 4.56 15.19
CA ASP A 124 7.34 4.33 15.94
C ASP A 124 8.33 3.48 15.13
N TYR A 125 7.84 2.44 14.43
CA TYR A 125 8.68 1.67 13.50
C TYR A 125 9.20 2.55 12.35
N LEU A 126 8.33 3.29 11.68
CA LEU A 126 8.70 4.23 10.60
C LEU A 126 9.73 5.29 11.03
N ALA A 127 9.66 5.75 12.27
CA ALA A 127 10.61 6.71 12.84
C ALA A 127 12.01 6.12 13.00
N ASN A 128 12.10 4.81 13.26
CA ASN A 128 13.37 4.10 13.45
C ASN A 128 13.95 3.50 12.16
N MET A 129 13.19 3.51 11.06
CA MET A 129 13.73 3.09 9.76
C MET A 129 14.84 4.05 9.30
N PRO A 130 15.94 3.53 8.73
CA PRO A 130 16.94 4.36 8.06
C PRO A 130 16.37 5.12 6.87
N ASP A 131 16.91 6.30 6.62
CA ASP A 131 16.55 7.09 5.44
C ASP A 131 16.85 6.31 4.16
N SER A 132 15.81 6.11 3.35
CA SER A 132 15.82 5.30 2.14
C SER A 132 14.58 5.61 1.30
N GLU A 133 14.62 5.22 0.02
CA GLU A 133 13.44 5.30 -0.86
C GLU A 133 12.27 4.45 -0.34
N ILE A 134 12.55 3.29 0.27
CA ILE A 134 11.54 2.45 0.91
C ILE A 134 10.85 3.20 2.04
N ARG A 135 11.63 3.86 2.91
CA ARG A 135 11.09 4.66 4.01
C ARG A 135 10.24 5.82 3.48
N ASN A 136 10.72 6.54 2.48
CA ASN A 136 10.00 7.66 1.85
C ASN A 136 8.65 7.21 1.27
N ALA A 137 8.63 6.09 0.53
CA ALA A 137 7.40 5.51 0.00
C ALA A 137 6.43 5.06 1.10
N ALA A 138 6.95 4.49 2.19
CA ALA A 138 6.13 4.09 3.33
C ALA A 138 5.52 5.30 4.07
N ILE A 139 6.29 6.38 4.26
CA ILE A 139 5.81 7.65 4.83
C ILE A 139 4.72 8.26 3.95
N SER A 140 4.87 8.22 2.62
CA SER A 140 3.83 8.66 1.68
C SER A 140 2.50 7.93 1.94
N GLY A 141 2.53 6.58 1.96
CA GLY A 141 1.34 5.78 2.23
C GLY A 141 0.75 5.96 3.63
N PHE A 142 1.61 6.15 4.63
CA PHE A 142 1.19 6.38 6.01
C PHE A 142 0.48 7.74 6.14
N SER A 143 1.03 8.79 5.53
CA SER A 143 0.45 10.14 5.52
C SER A 143 -0.95 10.16 4.88
N ASP A 144 -1.15 9.36 3.83
CA ASP A 144 -2.43 9.25 3.09
C ASP A 144 -3.54 8.67 3.93
N ARG A 145 -3.17 7.72 4.76
CA ARG A 145 -4.08 7.11 5.72
C ARG A 145 -4.37 8.09 6.85
N LEU A 146 -3.30 8.62 7.45
CA LEU A 146 -3.38 9.41 8.66
C LEU A 146 -4.13 10.73 8.45
N VAL A 147 -4.17 11.28 7.22
CA VAL A 147 -4.81 12.56 6.93
C VAL A 147 -6.29 12.60 7.34
N TRP A 148 -6.98 11.45 7.33
CA TRP A 148 -8.39 11.38 7.67
C TRP A 148 -8.63 11.41 9.19
N GLU A 149 -7.68 10.88 9.96
CA GLU A 149 -7.70 10.77 11.42
C GLU A 149 -7.01 11.98 12.08
N ASN A 150 -5.75 12.27 11.70
CA ASN A 150 -4.93 13.37 12.18
C ASN A 150 -4.19 14.06 11.00
N PRO A 151 -4.82 15.06 10.35
CA PRO A 151 -4.23 15.76 9.21
C PRO A 151 -2.89 16.46 9.50
N GLN A 152 -2.72 16.99 10.71
CA GLN A 152 -1.49 17.69 11.10
C GLN A 152 -0.32 16.72 11.23
N ALA A 153 -0.53 15.57 11.86
CA ALA A 153 0.48 14.53 11.94
C ALA A 153 0.81 13.98 10.54
N ALA A 154 -0.18 13.79 9.67
CA ALA A 154 0.04 13.38 8.29
C ALA A 154 0.93 14.36 7.52
N MET A 155 0.72 15.66 7.66
CA MET A 155 1.58 16.68 7.04
C MET A 155 3.00 16.69 7.64
N THR A 156 3.12 16.44 8.94
CA THR A 156 4.43 16.34 9.61
C THR A 156 5.23 15.16 9.08
N TRP A 157 4.58 14.00 8.93
CA TRP A 157 5.17 12.82 8.30
C TRP A 157 5.55 13.09 6.86
N ALA A 158 4.65 13.64 6.04
CA ALA A 158 4.94 14.03 4.67
C ALA A 158 6.18 14.95 4.58
N ASN A 159 6.32 15.91 5.50
CA ASN A 159 7.47 16.82 5.54
C ASN A 159 8.79 16.15 5.95
N SER A 160 8.74 14.96 6.55
CA SER A 160 9.93 14.19 6.95
C SER A 160 10.53 13.34 5.82
N ILE A 161 9.88 13.30 4.65
CA ILE A 161 10.40 12.63 3.45
C ILE A 161 11.68 13.35 3.00
N THR A 162 12.76 12.58 2.84
CA THR A 162 14.08 13.14 2.52
C THR A 162 14.21 13.54 1.06
N SER A 163 13.56 12.81 0.15
CA SER A 163 13.47 13.19 -1.27
C SER A 163 12.60 14.45 -1.42
N ASP A 164 13.18 15.55 -1.88
CA ASP A 164 12.48 16.82 -2.12
C ASP A 164 11.28 16.69 -3.08
N GLU A 165 11.44 15.93 -4.16
CA GLU A 165 10.38 15.71 -5.16
C GLU A 165 9.19 15.00 -4.54
N MET A 166 9.42 13.80 -3.98
CA MET A 166 8.39 13.04 -3.28
C MET A 166 7.78 13.80 -2.09
N ARG A 167 8.59 14.50 -1.28
CA ARG A 167 8.10 15.32 -0.16
C ARG A 167 7.07 16.34 -0.64
N ASN A 168 7.39 17.08 -1.70
CA ASN A 168 6.51 18.12 -2.23
C ASN A 168 5.22 17.52 -2.82
N GLU A 169 5.33 16.38 -3.52
CA GLU A 169 4.15 15.67 -4.04
C GLU A 169 3.21 15.24 -2.92
N VAL A 170 3.75 14.60 -1.89
CA VAL A 170 2.97 14.09 -0.74
C VAL A 170 2.38 15.25 0.05
N LEU A 171 3.17 16.29 0.37
CA LEU A 171 2.68 17.50 1.04
C LEU A 171 1.52 18.14 0.29
N ALA A 172 1.65 18.28 -1.03
CA ALA A 172 0.60 18.82 -1.87
C ALA A 172 -0.68 17.97 -1.79
N ARG A 173 -0.55 16.65 -1.91
CA ARG A 173 -1.66 15.72 -1.96
C ARG A 173 -2.38 15.56 -0.61
N VAL A 174 -1.62 15.44 0.48
CA VAL A 174 -2.11 15.38 1.87
C VAL A 174 -2.70 16.73 2.28
N GLY A 175 -2.02 17.83 1.97
CA GLY A 175 -2.47 19.19 2.28
C GLY A 175 -3.79 19.54 1.61
N ARG A 176 -3.96 19.19 0.33
CA ARG A 176 -5.27 19.34 -0.36
C ARG A 176 -6.36 18.49 0.29
N SER A 177 -6.03 17.30 0.77
CA SER A 177 -6.99 16.42 1.46
C SER A 177 -7.41 16.99 2.81
N TRP A 178 -6.47 17.52 3.58
CA TRP A 178 -6.77 18.27 4.80
C TRP A 178 -7.64 19.50 4.50
N ALA A 179 -7.29 20.29 3.47
CA ALA A 179 -8.02 21.50 3.12
C ALA A 179 -9.49 21.25 2.76
N ARG A 180 -9.81 20.07 2.22
CA ARG A 180 -11.21 19.66 1.98
C ARG A 180 -12.00 19.51 3.29
N LYS A 181 -11.35 19.01 4.36
CA LYS A 181 -11.93 18.84 5.69
C LYS A 181 -11.97 20.18 6.44
N ASP A 182 -10.82 20.80 6.64
CA ASP A 182 -10.64 22.07 7.33
C ASP A 182 -9.61 22.94 6.60
N PRO A 183 -10.05 23.83 5.71
CA PRO A 183 -9.14 24.64 4.91
C PRO A 183 -8.39 25.70 5.71
N LYS A 184 -9.00 26.26 6.76
CA LYS A 184 -8.36 27.29 7.59
C LYS A 184 -7.23 26.67 8.39
N ALA A 185 -7.49 25.53 9.05
CA ALA A 185 -6.46 24.82 9.79
C ALA A 185 -5.31 24.37 8.88
N ALA A 186 -5.61 23.82 7.70
CA ALA A 186 -4.60 23.38 6.75
C ALA A 186 -3.69 24.53 6.28
N LEU A 187 -4.29 25.68 5.95
CA LEU A 187 -3.53 26.85 5.49
C LEU A 187 -2.69 27.45 6.62
N ASN A 188 -3.27 27.62 7.81
CA ASN A 188 -2.54 28.14 8.97
C ASN A 188 -1.32 27.26 9.28
N TRP A 189 -1.51 25.94 9.35
CA TRP A 189 -0.39 25.02 9.60
C TRP A 189 0.70 25.15 8.53
N ALA A 190 0.33 25.23 7.25
CA ALA A 190 1.29 25.34 6.15
C ALA A 190 2.07 26.67 6.17
N GLN A 191 1.48 27.74 6.71
CA GLN A 191 2.12 29.06 6.86
C GLN A 191 3.00 29.16 8.12
N GLU A 192 2.59 28.52 9.21
CA GLU A 192 3.30 28.53 10.49
C GLU A 192 4.44 27.51 10.54
N THR A 193 4.42 26.48 9.70
CA THR A 193 5.47 25.43 9.68
C THR A 193 6.65 25.85 8.80
N PRO A 194 7.87 25.99 9.36
CA PRO A 194 9.06 26.28 8.57
C PRO A 194 9.37 25.16 7.56
N GLY A 195 9.91 25.53 6.40
CA GLY A 195 10.33 24.58 5.37
C GLY A 195 9.21 24.09 4.44
N ILE A 196 7.96 24.50 4.67
CA ILE A 196 6.87 24.26 3.71
C ILE A 196 7.02 25.22 2.52
N PRO A 197 7.15 24.73 1.27
CA PRO A 197 7.28 25.60 0.12
C PRO A 197 6.02 26.45 -0.11
N SER A 198 6.20 27.69 -0.56
CA SER A 198 5.09 28.60 -0.90
C SER A 198 4.15 28.00 -1.95
N THR A 199 4.68 27.20 -2.89
CA THR A 199 3.89 26.48 -3.89
C THR A 199 2.90 25.49 -3.26
N ILE A 200 3.26 24.86 -2.13
CA ILE A 200 2.36 23.97 -1.38
C ILE A 200 1.29 24.78 -0.66
N GLN A 201 1.67 25.90 -0.04
CA GLN A 201 0.73 26.81 0.63
C GLN A 201 -0.33 27.33 -0.36
N GLU A 202 0.08 27.73 -1.56
CA GLU A 202 -0.82 28.15 -2.63
C GLU A 202 -1.76 27.04 -3.09
N GLN A 203 -1.29 25.79 -3.17
CA GLN A 203 -2.13 24.65 -3.56
C GLN A 203 -3.19 24.34 -2.50
N ILE A 204 -2.85 24.45 -1.22
CA ILE A 204 -3.77 24.29 -0.09
C ILE A 204 -4.84 25.40 -0.13
N ASP A 205 -4.43 26.65 -0.34
CA ASP A 205 -5.36 27.78 -0.46
C ASP A 205 -6.28 27.68 -1.70
N LYS A 206 -5.75 27.25 -2.84
CA LYS A 206 -6.58 26.99 -4.03
C LYS A 206 -7.64 25.91 -3.76
N ALA A 207 -7.30 24.85 -3.03
CA ALA A 207 -8.24 23.80 -2.66
C ALA A 207 -9.36 24.30 -1.73
N ASN A 208 -9.06 25.24 -0.84
CA ASN A 208 -10.05 25.94 -0.01
C ASN A 208 -11.07 26.70 -0.87
N ARG A 209 -10.59 27.49 -1.84
CA ARG A 209 -11.45 28.35 -2.69
C ARG A 209 -12.41 27.57 -3.60
N ASN A 210 -12.05 26.34 -3.97
CA ASN A 210 -12.84 25.50 -4.88
C ASN A 210 -13.84 24.56 -4.15
N LYS A 211 -13.98 24.66 -2.82
CA LYS A 211 -14.96 23.84 -2.08
C LYS A 211 -16.38 24.31 -2.44
N PRO A 212 -17.27 23.44 -2.97
CA PRO A 212 -18.65 23.83 -3.23
C PRO A 212 -19.29 24.28 -1.91
N LYS A 213 -20.00 25.41 -1.95
CA LYS A 213 -20.82 25.87 -0.82
C LYS A 213 -21.99 24.90 -0.72
N ASN A 214 -22.02 24.10 0.34
CA ASN A 214 -23.21 23.33 0.72
C ASN A 214 -24.33 24.29 1.15
#